data_AF-A0A1E7XZ91-F1
#
_entry.id   AF-A0A1E7XZ91-F1
#
_cell.length_a   1.000
_cell.length_b   1.000
_cell.length_c   1.000
_cell.angle_alpha   90.00
_cell.angle_beta   90.00
_cell.angle_gamma   90.00
#
_symmetry.space_group_name_H-M   'P 1'
#
loop_
_entity.id
_entity.type
_entity.pdbx_description
1 polymer ?
#
loop_
_entity_poly.entity_id
_entity_poly.type
_entity_poly.pdbx_seq_one_letter_code
_entity_poly.pdbx_strand_id
1 'polypeptide(L)'
;MATITLFHGSPYESVTPEYGLGNDKHDYGRGFYLTKSVELAKEWAVCRPDESNGWVHQYELNTNGLRILDFQEHSVLAWLAELMKHRDAADSKRYRVLAAKFIAKYGIDTSDYDIIKGWRANASYFYIAKEFVRDNVDVDILEELLSLGGLGIQYCIKSEKAYGQLREVNEGLLSVSYSEFNDKYNQRDVEARQNMRDLIDSDANTVTNVFSTLL
;
A
#
# COMPACT_ATOMS: atom_id res chain seq x y z
N MET A 1 -22.86 8.69 11.15
CA MET A 1 -21.82 8.66 12.19
C MET A 1 -21.00 7.41 11.97
N ALA A 2 -19.75 7.53 11.53
CA ALA A 2 -18.86 6.39 11.47
C ALA A 2 -17.49 6.78 12.02
N THR A 3 -17.32 6.64 13.33
CA THR A 3 -15.98 6.54 13.91
C THR A 3 -15.47 5.14 13.63
N ILE A 4 -14.23 5.03 13.14
CA ILE A 4 -13.60 3.74 12.86
C ILE A 4 -12.33 3.58 13.68
N THR A 5 -12.06 2.35 14.13
CA THR A 5 -10.80 1.98 14.78
C THR A 5 -9.78 1.58 13.72
N LEU A 6 -8.56 2.10 13.85
CA LEU A 6 -7.43 1.86 12.97
C LEU A 6 -6.15 1.65 13.80
N PHE A 7 -5.15 1.02 13.19
CA PHE A 7 -3.89 0.65 13.83
C PHE A 7 -2.70 1.08 12.98
N HIS A 8 -1.64 1.53 13.65
CA HIS A 8 -0.35 1.87 13.05
C HIS A 8 0.75 1.04 13.71
N GLY A 9 1.51 0.28 12.92
CA GLY A 9 2.71 -0.42 13.38
C GLY A 9 3.94 0.47 13.25
N SER A 10 4.71 0.60 14.33
CA SER A 10 5.92 1.44 14.43
C SER A 10 7.00 0.72 15.25
N PRO A 11 8.29 0.91 14.96
CA PRO A 11 9.36 0.48 15.87
C PRO A 11 9.47 1.34 17.14
N TYR A 12 8.75 2.47 17.20
CA TYR A 12 8.81 3.44 18.29
C TYR A 12 7.57 3.39 19.18
N GLU A 13 7.78 3.47 20.50
CA GLU A 13 6.71 3.51 21.53
C GLU A 13 5.89 4.81 21.48
N SER A 14 6.45 5.87 20.90
CA SER A 14 5.79 7.16 20.75
C SER A 14 5.77 7.57 19.28
N VAL A 15 4.58 7.93 18.78
CA VAL A 15 4.35 8.41 17.43
C VAL A 15 3.46 9.66 17.52
N THR A 16 3.84 10.72 16.81
CA THR A 16 3.02 11.93 16.68
C THR A 16 2.68 12.13 15.21
N PRO A 17 1.46 11.76 14.76
CA PRO A 17 1.04 12.00 13.39
C PRO A 17 0.93 13.51 13.14
N GLU A 18 1.72 14.02 12.20
CA GLU A 18 1.71 15.43 11.83
C GLU A 18 1.43 15.59 10.33
N TYR A 19 0.56 16.54 9.99
CA TYR A 19 0.24 16.87 8.61
C TYR A 19 1.49 17.39 7.88
N GLY A 20 1.64 17.00 6.62
CA GLY A 20 2.77 17.42 5.79
C GLY A 20 4.06 16.64 6.02
N LEU A 21 4.11 15.75 7.03
CA LEU A 21 5.21 14.78 7.22
C LEU A 21 4.93 13.44 6.54
N GLY A 22 5.98 12.61 6.42
CA GLY A 22 5.95 11.31 5.76
C GLY A 22 6.78 11.27 4.48
N ASN A 23 6.73 10.15 3.75
CA ASN A 23 7.52 9.93 2.55
C ASN A 23 6.64 9.97 1.29
N ASP A 24 7.05 10.73 0.27
CA ASP A 24 6.37 10.81 -1.02
C ASP A 24 6.43 9.50 -1.81
N LYS A 25 7.34 8.58 -1.45
CA LYS A 25 7.53 7.27 -2.09
C LYS A 25 6.74 6.13 -1.43
N HIS A 26 5.78 6.43 -0.57
CA HIS A 26 4.80 5.44 -0.11
C HIS A 26 3.68 5.23 -1.15
N ASP A 27 2.89 4.16 -1.01
CA ASP A 27 1.89 3.72 -1.99
C ASP A 27 0.91 4.82 -2.43
N TYR A 28 0.47 5.66 -1.50
CA TYR A 28 -0.47 6.77 -1.72
C TYR A 28 0.18 8.14 -1.49
N GLY A 29 1.51 8.18 -1.61
CA GLY A 29 2.34 9.36 -1.38
C GLY A 29 2.42 9.75 0.09
N ARG A 30 2.76 11.01 0.36
CA ARG A 30 2.90 11.50 1.73
C ARG A 30 1.59 11.49 2.52
N GLY A 31 1.68 11.06 3.78
CA GLY A 31 0.57 10.99 4.71
C GLY A 31 0.85 10.01 5.85
N PHE A 32 -0.12 9.85 6.76
CA PHE A 32 -0.03 8.89 7.86
C PHE A 32 -0.81 7.62 7.52
N TYR A 33 -0.17 6.47 7.68
CA TYR A 33 -0.66 5.19 7.20
C TYR A 33 -1.13 4.29 8.33
N LEU A 34 -2.34 3.77 8.15
CA LEU A 34 -3.11 3.02 9.14
C LEU A 34 -3.76 1.80 8.50
N THR A 35 -4.18 0.82 9.29
CA THR A 35 -4.98 -0.31 8.81
C THR A 35 -6.06 -0.70 9.81
N LYS A 36 -7.10 -1.42 9.36
CA LYS A 36 -8.08 -2.05 10.27
C LYS A 36 -7.54 -3.34 10.90
N SER A 37 -6.49 -3.95 10.35
CA SER A 37 -5.95 -5.21 10.83
C SER A 37 -4.86 -4.99 11.87
N VAL A 38 -5.15 -5.30 13.14
CA VAL A 38 -4.15 -5.26 14.20
C VAL A 38 -3.00 -6.24 13.93
N GLU A 39 -3.28 -7.43 13.37
CA GLU A 39 -2.26 -8.44 13.09
C GLU A 39 -1.27 -7.98 12.02
N LEU A 40 -1.76 -7.32 10.95
CA LEU A 40 -0.87 -6.73 9.94
C LEU A 40 -0.08 -5.57 10.53
N ALA A 41 -0.69 -4.73 11.38
CA ALA A 41 0.03 -3.66 12.07
C ALA A 41 1.15 -4.22 12.96
N LYS A 42 0.95 -5.37 13.62
CA LYS A 42 2.01 -6.05 14.38
C LYS A 42 3.17 -6.49 13.50
N GLU A 43 2.89 -7.16 12.37
CA GLU A 43 3.93 -7.52 11.40
C GLU A 43 4.73 -6.30 10.91
N TRP A 44 4.05 -5.17 10.67
CA TRP A 44 4.70 -3.94 10.18
C TRP A 44 5.51 -3.20 11.23
N ALA A 45 5.16 -3.35 12.51
CA ALA A 45 5.90 -2.75 13.63
C ALA A 45 7.33 -3.31 13.76
N VAL A 46 7.56 -4.54 13.26
CA VAL A 46 8.82 -5.27 13.40
C VAL A 46 9.38 -5.75 12.05
N CYS A 47 9.00 -5.10 10.94
CA CYS A 47 9.43 -5.52 9.60
C CYS A 47 10.86 -5.08 9.24
N ARG A 48 11.43 -4.15 10.02
CA ARG A 48 12.83 -3.74 9.89
C ARG A 48 13.70 -4.75 10.63
N PRO A 49 14.92 -5.06 10.14
CA PRO A 49 15.79 -6.06 10.76
C PRO A 49 16.53 -5.53 12.01
N ASP A 50 15.95 -4.59 12.75
CA ASP A 50 16.40 -4.25 14.08
C ASP A 50 15.86 -5.30 15.07
N GLU A 51 16.74 -6.02 15.78
CA GLU A 51 16.35 -7.01 16.81
C GLU A 51 15.72 -6.33 18.05
N SER A 52 14.74 -5.46 17.85
CA SER A 52 14.01 -4.72 18.87
C SER A 52 12.51 -4.92 18.71
N ASN A 53 11.81 -4.98 19.84
CA ASN A 53 10.36 -5.03 19.84
C ASN A 53 9.75 -3.78 19.20
N GLY A 54 8.61 -3.97 18.54
CA GLY A 54 7.83 -2.90 17.94
C GLY A 54 6.62 -2.54 18.78
N TRP A 55 5.82 -1.62 18.27
CA TRP A 55 4.63 -1.08 18.89
C TRP A 55 3.49 -0.94 17.89
N VAL A 56 2.28 -1.26 18.33
CA VAL A 56 1.06 -0.97 17.58
C VAL A 56 0.26 0.09 18.32
N HIS A 57 0.06 1.21 17.64
CA HIS A 57 -0.73 2.34 18.10
C HIS A 57 -2.16 2.20 17.60
N GLN A 58 -3.14 2.39 18.48
CA GLN A 58 -4.55 2.40 18.14
C GLN A 58 -5.04 3.83 17.94
N TYR A 59 -5.83 4.06 16.89
CA TYR A 59 -6.46 5.33 16.60
C TYR A 59 -7.96 5.17 16.37
N GLU A 60 -8.71 6.20 16.74
CA GLU A 60 -10.08 6.43 16.33
C GLU A 60 -10.12 7.55 15.30
N LEU A 61 -10.74 7.28 14.16
CA LEU A 61 -10.92 8.25 13.09
C LEU A 61 -12.40 8.55 12.93
N ASN A 62 -12.79 9.79 13.19
CA ASN A 62 -14.13 10.26 12.85
C ASN A 62 -14.17 10.55 11.34
N THR A 63 -14.99 9.83 10.58
CA THR A 63 -15.07 10.00 9.12
C THR A 63 -16.12 11.01 8.67
N ASN A 64 -16.87 11.61 9.60
CA ASN A 64 -17.93 12.55 9.25
C ASN A 64 -17.36 13.74 8.47
N GLY A 65 -17.95 14.01 7.30
CA GLY A 65 -17.55 15.13 6.44
C GLY A 65 -16.19 14.95 5.75
N LEU A 66 -15.52 13.80 5.87
CA LEU A 66 -14.29 13.52 5.14
C LEU A 66 -14.60 12.92 3.76
N ARG A 67 -13.89 13.39 2.73
CA ARG A 67 -13.89 12.78 1.40
C ARG A 67 -12.92 11.60 1.39
N ILE A 68 -13.42 10.40 1.13
CA ILE A 68 -12.64 9.17 1.12
C ILE A 68 -12.61 8.62 -0.30
N LEU A 69 -11.43 8.42 -0.85
CA LEU A 69 -11.24 7.63 -2.07
C LEU A 69 -10.98 6.18 -1.66
N ASP A 70 -11.74 5.23 -2.22
CA ASP A 70 -11.50 3.80 -2.03
C ASP A 70 -11.10 3.14 -3.34
N PHE A 71 -9.83 2.78 -3.47
CA PHE A 71 -9.34 2.06 -4.65
C PHE A 71 -9.99 0.67 -4.82
N GLN A 72 -10.61 0.09 -3.79
CA GLN A 72 -11.39 -1.15 -3.94
C GLN A 72 -12.66 -0.97 -4.78
N GLU A 73 -13.12 0.28 -4.96
CA GLU A 73 -14.27 0.61 -5.81
C GLU A 73 -13.83 0.97 -7.25
N HIS A 74 -12.54 0.82 -7.55
CA HIS A 74 -11.92 1.17 -8.83
C HIS A 74 -11.16 -0.01 -9.44
N SER A 75 -10.74 0.13 -10.69
CA SER A 75 -10.00 -0.93 -11.38
C SER A 75 -8.59 -1.10 -10.82
N VAL A 76 -8.02 -2.30 -10.97
CA VAL A 76 -6.60 -2.55 -10.69
C VAL A 76 -5.68 -1.60 -11.47
N LEU A 77 -6.06 -1.18 -12.67
CA LEU A 77 -5.30 -0.21 -13.46
C LEU A 77 -5.27 1.18 -12.81
N ALA A 78 -6.39 1.63 -12.23
CA ALA A 78 -6.44 2.89 -11.49
C ALA A 78 -5.59 2.83 -10.21
N TRP A 79 -5.63 1.70 -9.51
CA TRP A 79 -4.77 1.48 -8.34
C TRP A 79 -3.29 1.43 -8.72
N LEU A 80 -2.93 0.69 -9.76
CA LEU A 80 -1.55 0.63 -10.27
C LEU A 80 -1.06 2.01 -10.73
N ALA A 81 -1.91 2.81 -11.36
CA ALA A 81 -1.57 4.17 -11.74
C ALA A 81 -1.24 5.04 -10.51
N GLU A 82 -1.99 4.91 -9.41
CA GLU A 82 -1.68 5.62 -8.16
C GLU A 82 -0.35 5.13 -7.55
N LEU A 83 -0.07 3.82 -7.56
CA LEU A 83 1.22 3.30 -7.12
C LEU A 83 2.37 3.88 -7.97
N MET A 84 2.24 3.88 -9.29
CA MET A 84 3.27 4.40 -10.21
C MET A 84 3.49 5.91 -10.08
N LYS A 85 2.45 6.67 -9.67
CA LYS A 85 2.54 8.11 -9.41
C LYS A 85 3.52 8.44 -8.28
N HIS A 86 3.60 7.58 -7.27
CA HIS A 86 4.42 7.80 -6.08
C HIS A 86 5.70 6.95 -6.08
N ARG A 87 5.63 5.74 -6.65
CA ARG A 87 6.66 4.70 -6.55
C ARG A 87 7.23 4.33 -7.92
N ASP A 88 8.30 5.02 -8.32
CA ASP A 88 9.05 4.69 -9.53
C ASP A 88 9.63 3.27 -9.45
N ALA A 89 9.17 2.35 -10.29
CA ALA A 89 9.70 0.97 -10.32
C ALA A 89 10.98 0.83 -11.15
N ALA A 90 11.28 1.80 -12.02
CA ALA A 90 12.51 1.85 -12.79
C ALA A 90 12.87 3.28 -13.20
N ASP A 91 14.16 3.53 -13.41
CA ASP A 91 14.74 4.80 -13.86
C ASP A 91 15.01 4.83 -15.37
N SER A 92 14.59 3.82 -16.12
CA SER A 92 14.81 3.80 -17.57
C SER A 92 13.98 4.89 -18.27
N LYS A 93 14.50 5.47 -19.36
CA LYS A 93 13.76 6.45 -20.19
C LYS A 93 12.42 5.88 -20.67
N ARG A 94 12.41 4.62 -21.10
CA ARG A 94 11.19 3.92 -21.56
C ARG A 94 10.16 3.88 -20.44
N TYR A 95 10.54 3.42 -19.24
CA TYR A 95 9.62 3.34 -18.12
C TYR A 95 9.03 4.71 -17.76
N ARG A 96 9.85 5.76 -17.60
CA ARG A 96 9.33 7.10 -17.26
C ARG A 96 8.29 7.62 -18.24
N VAL A 97 8.53 7.45 -19.55
CA VAL A 97 7.60 7.91 -20.59
C VAL A 97 6.29 7.12 -20.57
N LEU A 98 6.38 5.80 -20.45
CA LEU A 98 5.22 4.92 -20.47
C LEU A 98 4.40 5.02 -19.18
N ALA A 99 5.05 5.07 -18.02
CA ALA A 99 4.44 5.30 -16.73
C ALA A 99 3.65 6.61 -16.71
N ALA A 100 4.24 7.71 -17.19
CA ALA A 100 3.55 9.00 -17.26
C ALA A 100 2.28 8.95 -18.14
N LYS A 101 2.32 8.26 -19.28
CA LYS A 101 1.14 8.06 -20.13
C LYS A 101 0.06 7.21 -19.44
N PHE A 102 0.48 6.15 -18.76
CA PHE A 102 -0.43 5.27 -18.03
C PHE A 102 -1.12 6.01 -16.88
N ILE A 103 -0.36 6.77 -16.09
CA ILE A 103 -0.88 7.63 -15.02
C ILE A 103 -1.85 8.67 -15.59
N ALA A 104 -1.54 9.29 -16.73
CA ALA A 104 -2.45 10.24 -17.36
C ALA A 104 -3.77 9.61 -17.85
N LYS A 105 -3.75 8.32 -18.21
CA LYS A 105 -4.92 7.59 -18.74
C LYS A 105 -5.80 6.98 -17.64
N TYR A 106 -5.19 6.42 -16.61
CA TYR A 106 -5.88 5.64 -15.57
C TYR A 106 -5.82 6.26 -14.18
N GLY A 107 -5.00 7.30 -13.98
CA GLY A 107 -4.86 7.98 -12.70
C GLY A 107 -6.12 8.73 -12.30
N ILE A 108 -6.40 8.73 -11.00
CA ILE A 108 -7.47 9.53 -10.39
C ILE A 108 -6.82 10.76 -9.76
N ASP A 109 -7.46 11.93 -9.89
CA ASP A 109 -7.01 13.10 -9.16
C ASP A 109 -7.33 12.92 -7.66
N THR A 110 -6.28 12.87 -6.85
CA THR A 110 -6.35 12.59 -5.42
C THR A 110 -6.22 13.85 -4.55
N SER A 111 -6.06 15.05 -5.15
CA SER A 111 -5.82 16.30 -4.42
C SER A 111 -6.92 16.67 -3.41
N ASP A 112 -8.13 16.26 -3.73
CA ASP A 112 -9.38 16.69 -3.11
C ASP A 112 -9.90 15.74 -2.03
N TYR A 113 -9.15 14.66 -1.77
CA TYR A 113 -9.52 13.62 -0.81
C TYR A 113 -8.79 13.80 0.52
N ASP A 114 -9.55 13.66 1.59
CA ASP A 114 -9.06 13.72 2.97
C ASP A 114 -8.37 12.42 3.38
N ILE A 115 -8.85 11.29 2.84
CA ILE A 115 -8.33 9.95 3.07
C ILE A 115 -8.27 9.21 1.74
N ILE A 116 -7.15 8.53 1.50
CA ILE A 116 -7.03 7.54 0.42
C ILE A 116 -6.97 6.17 1.08
N LYS A 117 -7.91 5.28 0.75
CA LYS A 117 -7.90 3.89 1.21
C LYS A 117 -7.82 2.92 0.04
N GLY A 118 -7.17 1.79 0.27
CA GLY A 118 -7.03 0.74 -0.74
C GLY A 118 -6.03 -0.31 -0.32
N TRP A 119 -5.72 -1.23 -1.22
CA TRP A 119 -4.75 -2.30 -0.97
C TRP A 119 -3.35 -1.76 -0.64
N ARG A 120 -2.57 -2.56 0.07
CA ARG A 120 -1.14 -2.29 0.28
C ARG A 120 -0.29 -3.09 -0.69
N ALA A 121 0.64 -2.42 -1.35
CA ALA A 121 1.62 -3.08 -2.18
C ALA A 121 2.81 -3.58 -1.34
N ASN A 122 3.26 -4.80 -1.63
CA ASN A 122 4.47 -5.37 -1.04
C ASN A 122 5.73 -4.90 -1.81
N ALA A 123 6.90 -5.49 -1.52
CA ALA A 123 8.13 -5.20 -2.27
C ALA A 123 8.10 -5.76 -3.71
N SER A 124 7.30 -6.79 -3.97
CA SER A 124 7.18 -7.44 -5.29
C SER A 124 6.50 -6.54 -6.33
N TYR A 125 5.75 -5.52 -5.90
CA TYR A 125 5.24 -4.44 -6.76
C TYR A 125 6.28 -3.90 -7.75
N PHE A 126 7.52 -3.65 -7.29
CA PHE A 126 8.54 -3.06 -8.16
C PHE A 126 8.89 -3.97 -9.34
N TYR A 127 8.86 -5.28 -9.12
CA TYR A 127 9.03 -6.26 -10.18
C TYR A 127 7.79 -6.28 -11.08
N ILE A 128 6.59 -6.43 -10.51
CA ILE A 128 5.32 -6.50 -11.25
C ILE A 128 5.13 -5.29 -12.16
N ALA A 129 5.26 -4.07 -11.63
CA ALA A 129 5.08 -2.83 -12.40
C ALA A 129 6.11 -2.69 -13.54
N LYS A 130 7.34 -3.16 -13.32
CA LYS A 130 8.40 -3.14 -14.33
C LYS A 130 8.13 -4.14 -15.46
N GLU A 131 7.72 -5.35 -15.11
CA GLU A 131 7.43 -6.41 -16.08
C GLU A 131 6.12 -6.14 -16.83
N PHE A 132 5.13 -5.53 -16.18
CA PHE A 132 3.92 -5.05 -16.83
C PHE A 132 4.24 -4.02 -17.93
N VAL A 133 4.98 -2.95 -17.61
CA VAL A 133 5.40 -1.92 -18.61
C VAL A 133 6.26 -2.50 -19.75
N ARG A 134 6.84 -3.68 -19.57
CA ARG A 134 7.64 -4.40 -20.57
C ARG A 134 6.83 -5.37 -21.43
N ASP A 135 5.52 -5.43 -21.24
CA ASP A 135 4.62 -6.37 -21.88
C ASP A 135 4.86 -7.83 -21.49
N ASN A 136 5.41 -8.09 -20.30
CA ASN A 136 5.68 -9.45 -19.81
C ASN A 136 4.61 -9.99 -18.84
N VAL A 137 3.64 -9.14 -18.46
CA VAL A 137 2.54 -9.50 -17.56
C VAL A 137 1.24 -9.13 -18.24
N ASP A 138 0.34 -10.10 -18.32
CA ASP A 138 -1.02 -9.90 -18.81
C ASP A 138 -1.87 -9.10 -17.80
N VAL A 139 -2.75 -8.25 -18.30
CA VAL A 139 -3.69 -7.47 -17.49
C VAL A 139 -4.61 -8.37 -16.68
N ASP A 140 -4.98 -9.53 -17.22
CA ASP A 140 -5.96 -10.43 -16.62
C ASP A 140 -5.46 -11.07 -15.32
N ILE A 141 -4.14 -11.16 -15.11
CA ILE A 141 -3.52 -11.67 -13.87
C ILE A 141 -3.00 -10.57 -12.93
N LEU A 142 -3.10 -9.30 -13.33
CA LEU A 142 -2.46 -8.18 -12.64
C LEU A 142 -3.05 -7.95 -11.24
N GLU A 143 -4.36 -8.08 -11.08
CA GLU A 143 -5.03 -7.91 -9.79
C GLU A 143 -4.61 -8.99 -8.79
N GLU A 144 -4.50 -10.24 -9.24
CA GLU A 144 -4.01 -11.34 -8.42
C GLU A 144 -2.56 -11.09 -8.01
N LEU A 145 -1.68 -10.74 -8.96
CA LEU A 145 -0.27 -10.44 -8.70
C LEU A 145 -0.08 -9.33 -7.66
N LEU A 146 -0.82 -8.23 -7.78
CA LEU A 146 -0.70 -7.09 -6.85
C LEU A 146 -1.32 -7.38 -5.48
N SER A 147 -2.23 -8.35 -5.38
CA SER A 147 -2.89 -8.76 -4.14
C SER A 147 -2.11 -9.83 -3.36
N LEU A 148 -1.05 -10.39 -3.93
CA LEU A 148 -0.24 -11.43 -3.28
C LEU A 148 0.37 -10.97 -1.95
N GLY A 149 0.38 -11.89 -0.99
CA GLY A 149 0.84 -11.66 0.38
C GLY A 149 -0.27 -11.23 1.33
N GLY A 150 -1.44 -10.82 0.84
CA GLY A 150 -2.59 -10.53 1.69
C GLY A 150 -2.32 -9.37 2.66
N LEU A 151 -1.67 -8.31 2.19
CA LEU A 151 -1.30 -7.14 3.01
C LEU A 151 -2.48 -6.23 3.39
N GLY A 152 -3.70 -6.64 3.05
CA GLY A 152 -4.93 -5.98 3.46
C GLY A 152 -5.07 -4.56 2.92
N ILE A 153 -5.93 -3.80 3.61
CA ILE A 153 -6.28 -2.42 3.26
C ILE A 153 -5.56 -1.46 4.18
N GLN A 154 -4.97 -0.42 3.59
CA GLN A 154 -4.38 0.71 4.29
C GLN A 154 -5.21 1.98 4.08
N TYR A 155 -5.16 2.87 5.07
CA TYR A 155 -5.79 4.18 5.11
C TYR A 155 -4.65 5.20 5.20
N CYS A 156 -4.52 6.03 4.18
CA CYS A 156 -3.59 7.15 4.16
C CYS A 156 -4.34 8.44 4.50
N ILE A 157 -3.98 9.06 5.61
CA ILE A 157 -4.53 10.36 6.05
C ILE A 157 -3.79 11.47 5.30
N LYS A 158 -4.53 12.33 4.59
CA LYS A 158 -3.96 13.25 3.58
C LYS A 158 -4.15 14.73 3.90
N SER A 159 -5.22 15.13 4.59
CA SER A 159 -5.55 16.54 4.81
C SER A 159 -5.50 16.94 6.29
N GLU A 160 -5.18 18.21 6.57
CA GLU A 160 -5.23 18.77 7.95
C GLU A 160 -6.54 18.45 8.65
N LYS A 161 -7.66 18.50 7.92
CA LYS A 161 -8.99 18.15 8.43
C LYS A 161 -9.06 16.70 8.92
N ALA A 162 -8.52 15.75 8.15
CA ALA A 162 -8.50 14.34 8.54
C ALA A 162 -7.57 14.10 9.74
N TYR A 163 -6.42 14.75 9.79
CA TYR A 163 -5.52 14.70 10.95
C TYR A 163 -6.20 15.24 12.22
N GLY A 164 -6.94 16.35 12.12
CA GLY A 164 -7.72 16.90 13.24
C GLY A 164 -8.88 16.02 13.71
N GLN A 165 -9.28 15.02 12.90
CA GLN A 165 -10.32 14.04 13.22
C GLN A 165 -9.76 12.66 13.61
N LEU A 166 -8.43 12.52 13.67
CA LEU A 166 -7.71 11.32 14.09
C LEU A 166 -7.26 11.48 15.55
N ARG A 167 -7.63 10.53 16.40
CA ARG A 167 -7.30 10.56 17.83
C ARG A 167 -6.64 9.25 18.25
N GLU A 168 -5.48 9.33 18.88
CA GLU A 168 -4.84 8.16 19.48
C GLU A 168 -5.62 7.68 20.71
N VAL A 169 -5.68 6.37 20.89
CA VAL A 169 -6.24 5.70 22.06
C VAL A 169 -5.07 5.11 22.84
N ASN A 170 -4.59 5.84 23.84
CA ASN A 170 -3.38 5.49 24.61
C ASN A 170 -3.49 4.11 25.28
N GLU A 171 -4.69 3.74 25.74
CA GLU A 171 -4.96 2.43 26.35
C GLU A 171 -4.89 1.28 25.34
N GLY A 172 -4.91 1.59 24.04
CA GLY A 172 -4.79 0.62 22.94
C GLY A 172 -3.37 0.41 22.44
N LEU A 173 -2.35 0.98 23.09
CA LEU A 173 -0.95 0.75 22.75
C LEU A 173 -0.54 -0.69 23.08
N LEU A 174 0.03 -1.40 22.10
CA LEU A 174 0.47 -2.78 22.23
C LEU A 174 1.97 -2.91 21.93
N SER A 175 2.72 -3.56 22.81
CA SER A 175 4.07 -4.01 22.47
C SER A 175 4.01 -5.25 21.57
N VAL A 176 4.95 -5.36 20.64
CA VAL A 176 5.03 -6.43 19.65
C VAL A 176 6.37 -7.13 19.77
N SER A 177 6.32 -8.45 20.02
CA SER A 177 7.51 -9.28 20.03
C SER A 177 8.10 -9.37 18.63
N TYR A 178 9.36 -8.92 18.48
CA TYR A 178 10.10 -9.07 17.24
C TYR A 178 10.20 -10.53 16.81
N SER A 179 10.59 -11.42 17.73
CA SER A 179 10.85 -12.83 17.43
C SER A 179 9.60 -13.60 17.02
N GLU A 180 8.40 -13.11 17.31
CA GLU A 180 7.16 -13.77 16.90
C GLU A 180 6.64 -13.23 15.55
N PHE A 181 6.66 -11.90 15.37
CA PHE A 181 6.00 -11.26 14.24
C PHE A 181 6.92 -10.99 13.05
N ASN A 182 8.24 -10.88 13.26
CA ASN A 182 9.20 -10.76 12.17
C ASN A 182 9.25 -12.03 11.31
N ASP A 183 9.23 -13.20 11.94
CA ASP A 183 9.17 -14.50 11.23
C ASP A 183 7.90 -14.62 10.38
N LYS A 184 6.74 -14.22 10.92
CA LYS A 184 5.47 -14.19 10.16
C LYS A 184 5.54 -13.24 8.97
N TYR A 185 6.08 -12.03 9.16
CA TYR A 185 6.29 -11.06 8.10
C TYR A 185 7.19 -11.61 6.99
N ASN A 186 8.33 -12.21 7.35
CA ASN A 186 9.28 -12.78 6.40
C ASN A 186 8.69 -13.97 5.65
N GLN A 187 7.99 -14.88 6.35
CA GLN A 187 7.32 -16.02 5.73
C GLN A 187 6.30 -15.57 4.68
N ARG A 188 5.46 -14.57 5.02
CA ARG A 188 4.49 -13.96 4.11
C ARG A 188 5.15 -13.34 2.88
N ASP A 189 6.25 -12.60 3.06
CA ASP A 189 6.98 -11.99 1.94
C ASP A 189 7.63 -13.04 1.03
N VAL A 190 8.21 -14.11 1.59
CA VAL A 190 8.78 -15.23 0.83
C VAL A 190 7.70 -15.95 0.02
N GLU A 191 6.58 -16.31 0.65
CA GLU A 191 5.45 -16.95 -0.02
C GLU A 191 4.87 -16.08 -1.13
N ALA A 192 4.66 -14.79 -0.86
CA ALA A 192 4.15 -13.85 -1.87
C ALA A 192 5.08 -13.75 -3.09
N ARG A 193 6.40 -13.73 -2.87
CA ARG A 193 7.39 -13.70 -3.96
C ARG A 193 7.46 -15.00 -4.74
N GLN A 194 7.28 -16.14 -4.08
CA GLN A 194 7.23 -17.44 -4.76
C GLN A 194 5.98 -17.52 -5.63
N ASN A 195 4.81 -17.25 -5.06
CA ASN A 195 3.53 -17.25 -5.78
C ASN A 195 3.53 -16.26 -6.95
N MET A 196 4.19 -15.11 -6.82
CA MET A 196 4.32 -14.15 -7.91
C MET A 196 5.10 -14.72 -9.09
N ARG A 197 6.23 -15.42 -8.83
CA ARG A 197 7.02 -16.05 -9.89
C ARG A 197 6.22 -17.17 -10.55
N ASP A 198 5.60 -18.02 -9.74
CA ASP A 198 4.81 -19.16 -10.23
C ASP A 198 3.64 -18.69 -11.10
N LEU A 199 2.95 -17.61 -10.72
CA LEU A 199 1.87 -17.04 -11.50
C LEU A 199 2.36 -16.41 -12.82
N ILE A 200 3.48 -15.69 -12.80
CA ILE A 200 4.07 -15.08 -14.01
C ILE A 200 4.55 -16.15 -14.99
N ASP A 201 5.08 -17.27 -14.49
CA ASP A 201 5.59 -18.39 -15.30
C ASP A 201 4.49 -19.39 -15.70
N SER A 202 3.24 -19.18 -15.26
CA SER A 202 2.10 -20.08 -15.54
C SER A 202 1.44 -19.81 -16.89
N ASP A 203 0.69 -20.80 -17.38
CA ASP A 203 -0.14 -20.68 -18.59
C ASP A 203 -1.25 -19.61 -18.48
N ALA A 204 -1.55 -19.13 -17.26
CA ALA A 204 -2.49 -18.03 -17.06
C ALA A 204 -1.92 -16.69 -17.57
N ASN A 205 -0.59 -16.53 -17.56
CA ASN A 205 0.08 -15.37 -18.14
C ASN A 205 0.20 -15.56 -19.66
N THR A 206 -0.89 -15.32 -20.39
CA THR A 206 -0.92 -15.57 -21.85
C THR A 206 -0.09 -14.56 -22.65
N VAL A 207 0.22 -13.40 -22.05
CA VAL A 207 0.96 -12.30 -22.67
C VAL A 207 0.26 -11.81 -23.96
N THR A 208 -1.07 -11.75 -23.93
CA THR A 208 -1.88 -11.31 -25.08
C THR A 208 -2.52 -9.94 -24.84
N ASN A 209 -2.99 -9.68 -23.63
CA ASN A 209 -3.52 -8.40 -23.21
C ASN A 209 -2.50 -7.71 -22.30
N VAL A 210 -1.55 -7.00 -22.89
CA VAL A 210 -0.36 -6.46 -22.23
C VAL A 210 -0.37 -4.93 -22.21
N PHE A 211 0.55 -4.31 -21.48
CA PHE A 211 0.57 -2.86 -21.29
C PHE A 211 0.49 -2.05 -22.60
N SER A 212 1.16 -2.47 -23.67
CA SER A 212 1.12 -1.78 -24.96
C SER A 212 -0.23 -1.87 -25.70
N THR A 213 -1.09 -2.85 -25.37
CA THR A 213 -2.47 -2.90 -25.89
C THR A 213 -3.37 -1.88 -25.19
N LEU A 214 -2.97 -1.42 -24.00
CA LEU A 214 -3.73 -0.50 -23.17
C LEU A 214 -3.40 0.98 -23.40
N LEU A 215 -2.29 1.33 -24.07
CA LEU A 215 -1.89 2.74 -24.25
C LEU A 215 -2.52 3.40 -25.47
#